data_AF-A0A4Q3UN31-F1
#
_entry.id   AF-A0A4Q3UN31-F1
#
_cell.length_a   1.000
_cell.length_b   1.000
_cell.length_c   1.000
_cell.angle_alpha   90.00
_cell.angle_beta   90.00
_cell.angle_gamma   90.00
#
_symmetry.space_group_name_H-M   'P 1'
#
loop_
_entity.id
_entity.type
_entity.pdbx_description
1 polymer ?
#
loop_
_entity_poly.entity_id
_entity_poly.type
_entity_poly.pdbx_seq_one_letter_code
_entity_poly.pdbx_strand_id
1 'polypeptide(L)'
;MKAFCVFFLLGIFATANAQTRVHAHNDYLNAEPCTAAYKSGAWSIEADVFLVNGKIMVAHTRDEVKEGATLEEMYLQKIKNLTAEKGALPMQLMIDIKDDFSATYPVLEQVLKPYFTSFRNKVQVTISGKRPDHATFNGVHFFCR
;
A
#
# COMPACT_ATOMS: atom_id res chain seq x y z
N MET A 1 -45.88 -26.26 -44.68
CA MET A 1 -44.90 -25.19 -44.37
C MET A 1 -44.73 -25.13 -42.87
N LYS A 2 -43.62 -25.62 -42.31
CA LYS A 2 -43.32 -25.53 -40.87
C LYS A 2 -42.19 -24.52 -40.69
N ALA A 3 -42.50 -23.37 -40.10
CA ALA A 3 -41.51 -22.34 -39.78
C ALA A 3 -40.66 -22.82 -38.60
N PHE A 4 -39.34 -22.87 -38.78
CA PHE A 4 -38.39 -23.20 -37.73
C PHE A 4 -37.87 -21.88 -37.15
N CYS A 5 -38.41 -21.46 -36.01
CA CYS A 5 -37.88 -20.30 -35.27
C CYS A 5 -36.62 -20.74 -34.51
N VAL A 6 -35.45 -20.33 -35.01
CA VAL A 6 -34.19 -20.44 -34.27
C VAL A 6 -34.14 -19.27 -33.29
N PHE A 7 -34.32 -19.56 -32.00
CA PHE A 7 -34.00 -18.62 -30.92
C PHE A 7 -32.49 -18.58 -30.73
N PHE A 8 -31.84 -17.51 -31.17
CA PHE A 8 -30.44 -17.24 -30.89
C PHE A 8 -30.33 -16.63 -29.49
N LEU A 9 -30.03 -17.46 -28.49
CA LEU A 9 -29.73 -17.02 -27.13
C LEU A 9 -28.33 -16.37 -27.12
N LEU A 10 -28.27 -15.02 -27.17
CA LEU A 10 -27.05 -14.29 -26.84
C LEU A 10 -26.79 -14.46 -25.33
N GLY A 11 -25.90 -15.37 -24.98
CA GLY A 11 -25.33 -15.46 -23.64
C GLY A 11 -24.45 -14.23 -23.38
N ILE A 12 -24.95 -13.28 -22.59
CA ILE A 12 -24.12 -12.19 -22.04
C ILE A 12 -23.25 -12.82 -20.95
N PHE A 13 -22.01 -13.16 -21.29
CA PHE A 13 -21.00 -13.50 -20.29
C PHE A 13 -20.53 -12.20 -19.64
N ALA A 14 -21.17 -11.82 -18.53
CA ALA A 14 -20.60 -10.84 -17.63
C ALA A 14 -19.38 -11.48 -16.95
N THR A 15 -18.18 -11.28 -17.50
CA THR A 15 -16.95 -11.62 -16.79
C THR A 15 -16.81 -10.64 -15.63
N ALA A 16 -17.27 -11.02 -14.45
CA ALA A 16 -16.86 -10.37 -13.23
C ALA A 16 -15.34 -10.58 -13.10
N ASN A 17 -14.56 -9.59 -13.57
CA ASN A 17 -13.11 -9.59 -13.37
C ASN A 17 -12.86 -9.40 -11.87
N ALA A 18 -12.83 -10.50 -11.13
CA ALA A 18 -12.28 -10.52 -9.79
C ALA A 18 -10.78 -10.25 -9.91
N GLN A 19 -10.39 -8.98 -9.79
CA GLN A 19 -8.99 -8.59 -9.81
C GLN A 19 -8.26 -9.33 -8.68
N THR A 20 -7.33 -10.21 -9.04
CA THR A 20 -6.44 -10.85 -8.08
C THR A 20 -5.67 -9.77 -7.35
N ARG A 21 -5.77 -9.75 -6.02
CA ARG A 21 -4.99 -8.81 -5.20
C ARG A 21 -3.56 -9.31 -5.11
N VAL A 22 -2.68 -8.67 -5.86
CA VAL A 22 -1.24 -8.93 -5.84
C VAL A 22 -0.59 -8.04 -4.77
N HIS A 23 0.33 -8.63 -4.01
CA HIS A 23 1.11 -7.95 -2.98
C HIS A 23 2.59 -7.92 -3.39
N ALA A 24 3.16 -6.72 -3.48
CA ALA A 24 4.58 -6.50 -3.73
C ALA A 24 5.35 -6.51 -2.39
N HIS A 25 5.82 -7.69 -2.02
CA HIS A 25 6.62 -7.93 -0.82
C HIS A 25 8.03 -7.36 -1.01
N ASN A 26 8.57 -6.66 0.00
CA ASN A 26 9.91 -6.05 -0.02
C ASN A 26 10.21 -5.22 -1.28
N ASP A 27 9.25 -4.40 -1.71
CA ASP A 27 9.32 -3.67 -2.97
C ASP A 27 10.50 -2.69 -3.07
N TYR A 28 11.07 -2.28 -1.94
CA TYR A 28 12.26 -1.44 -1.85
C TYR A 28 13.54 -2.10 -2.40
N LEU A 29 13.52 -3.41 -2.69
CA LEU A 29 14.61 -4.11 -3.36
C LEU A 29 14.59 -3.93 -4.90
N ASN A 30 13.50 -3.40 -5.45
CA ASN A 30 13.37 -3.14 -6.89
C ASN A 30 14.10 -1.86 -7.30
N ALA A 31 14.41 -1.74 -8.60
CA ALA A 31 15.06 -0.55 -9.15
C ALA A 31 14.19 0.72 -9.05
N GLU A 32 12.86 0.57 -9.20
CA GLU A 32 11.89 1.66 -9.12
C GLU A 32 10.78 1.34 -8.09
N PRO A 33 11.11 1.37 -6.77
CA PRO A 33 10.15 1.08 -5.73
C PRO A 33 8.94 2.02 -5.79
N CYS A 34 7.81 1.50 -5.36
CA CYS A 34 6.45 2.02 -5.41
C CYS A 34 5.90 2.15 -6.83
N THR A 35 6.59 2.87 -7.71
CA THR A 35 6.05 3.23 -9.03
C THR A 35 5.88 2.02 -9.93
N ALA A 36 6.90 1.15 -10.02
CA ALA A 36 6.84 -0.02 -10.87
C ALA A 36 5.78 -1.02 -10.39
N ALA A 37 5.73 -1.30 -9.08
CA ALA A 37 4.74 -2.18 -8.49
C ALA A 37 3.30 -1.66 -8.70
N TYR A 38 3.05 -0.37 -8.41
CA TYR A 38 1.74 0.23 -8.62
C TYR A 38 1.30 0.16 -10.08
N LYS A 39 2.17 0.56 -11.02
CA LYS A 39 1.86 0.54 -12.47
C LYS A 39 1.69 -0.88 -13.01
N SER A 40 2.28 -1.89 -12.37
CA SER A 40 2.08 -3.30 -12.71
C SER A 40 0.78 -3.89 -12.14
N GLY A 41 -0.02 -3.09 -11.43
CA GLY A 41 -1.30 -3.50 -10.88
C GLY A 41 -1.23 -4.14 -9.49
N ALA A 42 -0.12 -3.97 -8.76
CA ALA A 42 -0.03 -4.40 -7.37
C ALA A 42 -1.11 -3.68 -6.55
N TRP A 43 -1.95 -4.47 -5.85
CA TRP A 43 -2.97 -3.92 -4.97
C TRP A 43 -2.37 -3.48 -3.64
N SER A 44 -1.33 -4.17 -3.16
CA SER A 44 -0.66 -3.88 -1.90
C SER A 44 0.85 -3.85 -2.09
N ILE A 45 1.52 -2.95 -1.37
CA ILE A 45 2.98 -2.81 -1.37
C ILE A 45 3.46 -2.78 0.07
N GLU A 46 4.51 -3.53 0.39
CA GLU A 46 5.15 -3.56 1.70
C GLU A 46 6.37 -2.65 1.77
N ALA A 47 6.49 -1.91 2.87
CA ALA A 47 7.67 -1.16 3.27
C ALA A 47 8.10 -1.59 4.68
N ASP A 48 9.26 -2.23 4.77
CA ASP A 48 9.90 -2.54 6.05
C ASP A 48 10.57 -1.28 6.60
N VAL A 49 10.27 -0.91 7.85
CA VAL A 49 10.73 0.36 8.41
C VAL A 49 11.50 0.24 9.72
N PHE A 50 12.47 1.14 9.87
CA PHE A 50 13.28 1.37 11.06
C PHE A 50 13.24 2.84 11.46
N LEU A 51 13.26 3.11 12.77
CA LEU A 51 13.54 4.46 13.28
C LEU A 51 15.06 4.64 13.40
N VAL A 52 15.62 5.55 12.62
CA VAL A 52 17.06 5.87 12.65
C VAL A 52 17.24 7.38 12.69
N ASN A 53 17.91 7.88 13.73
CA ASN A 53 18.20 9.31 13.92
C ASN A 53 16.96 10.22 13.74
N GLY A 54 15.81 9.80 14.27
CA GLY A 54 14.56 10.57 14.20
C GLY A 54 13.84 10.50 12.85
N LYS A 55 14.31 9.69 11.89
CA LYS A 55 13.68 9.50 10.59
C LYS A 55 13.17 8.06 10.44
N ILE A 56 12.07 7.90 9.70
CA ILE A 56 11.56 6.58 9.30
C ILE A 56 12.28 6.16 8.02
N MET A 57 13.20 5.21 8.17
CA MET A 57 14.01 4.67 7.08
C MET A 57 13.42 3.35 6.59
N VAL A 58 13.58 3.05 5.31
CA VAL A 58 13.15 1.80 4.69
C VAL A 58 14.36 0.90 4.46
N ALA A 59 14.30 -0.32 4.98
CA ALA A 59 15.29 -1.38 4.74
C ALA A 59 14.73 -2.73 5.24
N HIS A 60 15.26 -3.85 4.75
CA HIS A 60 14.88 -5.17 5.28
C HIS A 60 15.53 -5.43 6.64
N THR A 61 16.82 -5.12 6.74
CA THR A 61 17.62 -5.21 7.97
C THR A 61 18.23 -3.84 8.33
N ARG A 62 18.60 -3.66 9.59
CA ARG A 62 19.15 -2.39 10.09
C ARG A 62 20.47 -2.02 9.40
N ASP A 63 21.29 -3.00 9.03
CA ASP A 63 22.59 -2.79 8.39
C ASP A 63 22.47 -2.37 6.92
N GLU A 64 21.30 -2.54 6.31
CA GLU A 64 21.01 -2.14 4.92
C GLU A 64 20.45 -0.72 4.81
N VAL A 65 20.27 -0.03 5.93
CA VAL A 65 19.76 1.35 5.93
C VAL A 65 20.72 2.26 5.16
N LYS A 66 20.19 2.86 4.09
CA LYS A 66 20.91 3.84 3.27
C LYS A 66 20.46 5.24 3.60
N GLU A 67 21.39 6.18 3.59
CA GLU A 67 21.06 7.60 3.69
C GLU A 67 20.10 8.01 2.56
N GLY A 68 19.06 8.79 2.89
CA GLY A 68 18.02 9.19 1.93
C GLY A 68 16.94 8.14 1.65
N ALA A 69 17.08 6.88 2.06
CA ALA A 69 16.03 5.87 1.89
C ALA A 69 14.88 6.02 2.91
N THR A 70 14.28 7.21 2.99
CA THR A 70 13.16 7.49 3.91
C THR A 70 11.86 6.92 3.36
N LEU A 71 10.93 6.55 4.26
CA LEU A 71 9.58 6.12 3.87
C LEU A 71 8.87 7.18 3.03
N GLU A 72 9.10 8.45 3.35
CA GLU A 72 8.48 9.57 2.65
C GLU A 72 8.94 9.68 1.18
N GLU A 73 10.25 9.63 0.94
CA GLU A 73 10.84 9.73 -0.39
C GLU A 73 10.58 8.48 -1.23
N MET A 74 10.69 7.29 -0.61
CA MET A 74 10.52 6.03 -1.33
C MET A 74 9.07 5.71 -1.66
N TYR A 75 8.11 6.12 -0.81
CA TYR A 75 6.72 5.72 -0.94
C TYR A 75 5.73 6.89 -0.87
N LEU A 76 5.67 7.64 0.23
CA LEU A 76 4.50 8.50 0.51
C LEU A 76 4.30 9.59 -0.56
N GLN A 77 5.37 10.27 -0.96
CA GLN A 77 5.30 11.29 -2.02
C GLN A 77 4.91 10.69 -3.37
N LYS A 78 5.46 9.51 -3.70
CA LYS A 78 5.16 8.81 -4.95
C LYS A 78 3.70 8.36 -4.99
N ILE A 79 3.21 7.72 -3.94
CA ILE A 79 1.81 7.27 -3.82
C ILE A 79 0.86 8.47 -3.92
N LYS A 80 1.15 9.58 -3.25
CA LYS A 80 0.34 10.80 -3.33
C LYS A 80 0.20 11.28 -4.78
N ASN A 81 1.30 11.27 -5.54
CA ASN A 81 1.30 11.71 -6.93
C ASN A 81 0.54 10.71 -7.83
N LEU A 82 0.85 9.41 -7.72
CA LEU A 82 0.20 8.35 -8.50
C LEU A 82 -1.31 8.31 -8.28
N THR A 83 -1.76 8.46 -7.02
CA THR A 83 -3.19 8.42 -6.67
C THR A 83 -3.93 9.75 -6.92
N ALA A 84 -3.22 10.79 -7.34
CA ALA A 84 -3.83 12.03 -7.84
C ALA A 84 -4.24 11.92 -9.32
N GLU A 85 -3.68 10.97 -10.07
CA GLU A 85 -3.96 10.79 -11.50
C GLU A 85 -5.41 10.33 -11.76
N LYS A 86 -5.97 10.74 -12.91
CA LYS A 86 -7.32 10.33 -13.30
C LYS A 86 -7.33 8.84 -13.63
N GLY A 87 -8.23 8.09 -12.98
CA GLY A 87 -8.33 6.63 -13.17
C GLY A 87 -7.35 5.83 -12.30
N ALA A 88 -6.65 6.48 -11.37
CA ALA A 88 -5.83 5.81 -10.37
C ALA A 88 -6.65 4.75 -9.60
N LEU A 89 -6.08 3.56 -9.46
CA LEU A 89 -6.67 2.48 -8.71
C LEU A 89 -6.36 2.64 -7.20
N PRO A 90 -7.32 2.29 -6.32
CA PRO A 90 -7.05 2.20 -4.90
C PRO A 90 -5.99 1.14 -4.58
N MET A 91 -5.16 1.41 -3.58
CA MET A 91 -4.10 0.51 -3.16
C MET A 91 -3.96 0.43 -1.63
N GLN A 92 -3.16 -0.51 -1.16
CA GLN A 92 -2.71 -0.62 0.22
C GLN A 92 -1.21 -0.35 0.30
N LEU A 93 -0.80 0.44 1.29
CA LEU A 93 0.58 0.51 1.76
C LEU A 93 0.65 -0.20 3.12
N MET A 94 1.34 -1.32 3.17
CA MET A 94 1.65 -2.03 4.41
C MET A 94 3.00 -1.55 4.94
N ILE A 95 3.00 -0.98 6.14
CA ILE A 95 4.21 -0.50 6.82
C ILE A 95 4.54 -1.52 7.90
N ASP A 96 5.61 -2.29 7.70
CA ASP A 96 6.04 -3.32 8.63
C ASP A 96 7.14 -2.78 9.54
N ILE A 97 6.81 -2.57 10.82
CA ILE A 97 7.75 -2.00 11.80
C ILE A 97 8.69 -3.10 12.26
N LYS A 98 9.97 -3.01 11.88
CA LYS A 98 11.01 -4.00 12.24
C LYS A 98 11.69 -3.71 13.58
N ASP A 99 11.46 -2.54 14.17
CA ASP A 99 12.10 -2.07 15.40
C ASP A 99 11.10 -1.85 16.56
N ASP A 100 11.53 -1.22 17.65
CA ASP A 100 10.65 -0.88 18.77
C ASP A 100 9.45 -0.01 18.33
N PHE A 101 8.25 -0.54 18.53
CA PHE A 101 7.01 0.12 18.13
C PHE A 101 6.75 1.41 18.92
N SER A 102 7.01 1.38 20.22
CA SER A 102 6.72 2.52 21.12
C SER A 102 7.52 3.76 20.72
N ALA A 103 8.76 3.59 20.28
CA ALA A 103 9.60 4.65 19.75
C ALA A 103 9.26 5.01 18.29
N THR A 104 9.00 4.00 17.44
CA THR A 104 8.82 4.20 15.99
C THR A 104 7.47 4.85 15.66
N TYR A 105 6.39 4.41 16.29
CA TYR A 105 5.03 4.79 15.92
C TYR A 105 4.71 6.29 16.06
N PRO A 106 5.11 7.00 17.13
CA PRO A 106 4.88 8.44 17.23
C PRO A 106 5.52 9.23 16.09
N VAL A 107 6.74 8.86 15.68
CA VAL A 107 7.44 9.48 14.56
C VAL A 107 6.77 9.11 13.23
N LEU A 108 6.37 7.84 13.08
CA LEU A 108 5.65 7.39 11.90
C LEU A 108 4.31 8.12 11.72
N GLU A 109 3.54 8.31 12.79
CA GLU A 109 2.28 9.07 12.74
C GLU A 109 2.52 10.50 12.28
N GLN A 110 3.56 11.17 12.77
CA GLN A 110 3.93 12.52 12.34
C GLN A 110 4.27 12.57 10.85
N VAL A 111 5.01 11.59 10.34
CA VAL A 111 5.35 11.47 8.91
C VAL A 111 4.11 11.22 8.05
N LEU A 112 3.13 10.45 8.55
CA LEU A 112 1.92 10.12 7.79
C LEU A 112 0.86 11.23 7.82
N LYS A 113 0.80 12.07 8.87
CA LYS A 113 -0.20 13.13 9.05
C LYS A 113 -0.43 14.02 7.83
N PRO A 114 0.60 14.52 7.12
CA PRO A 114 0.43 15.33 5.92
C PRO A 114 -0.29 14.64 4.76
N TYR A 115 -0.34 13.30 4.76
CA TYR A 115 -0.87 12.49 3.67
C TYR A 115 -2.33 12.04 3.88
N PHE A 116 -2.89 12.16 5.08
CA PHE A 116 -4.22 11.64 5.40
C PHE A 116 -5.33 12.14 4.48
N THR A 117 -5.33 13.44 4.16
CA THR A 117 -6.33 14.00 3.25
C THR A 117 -6.18 13.47 1.82
N SER A 118 -4.95 13.39 1.31
CA SER A 118 -4.68 12.88 -0.04
C SER A 118 -4.94 11.39 -0.18
N PHE A 119 -4.76 10.63 0.90
CA PHE A 119 -4.90 9.17 0.92
C PHE A 119 -6.34 8.72 1.14
N ARG A 120 -7.22 9.63 1.59
CA ARG A 120 -8.61 9.32 1.88
C ARG A 120 -9.31 8.63 0.71
N ASN A 121 -9.88 7.45 0.98
CA ASN A 121 -10.58 6.57 0.02
C ASN A 121 -9.72 6.03 -1.13
N LYS A 122 -8.41 6.31 -1.15
CA LYS A 122 -7.50 5.93 -2.23
C LYS A 122 -6.40 4.98 -1.76
N VAL A 123 -5.91 5.20 -0.56
CA VAL A 123 -4.78 4.45 0.00
C VAL A 123 -5.17 3.94 1.37
N GLN A 124 -5.17 2.63 1.53
CA GLN A 124 -5.26 1.99 2.83
C GLN A 124 -3.86 1.86 3.42
N VAL A 125 -3.57 2.59 4.49
CA VAL A 125 -2.33 2.39 5.25
C VAL A 125 -2.60 1.33 6.33
N THR A 126 -1.75 0.31 6.40
CA THR A 126 -1.83 -0.76 7.40
C THR A 126 -0.50 -0.86 8.13
N ILE A 127 -0.54 -0.99 9.46
CA ILE A 127 0.65 -1.17 10.29
C ILE A 127 0.80 -2.65 10.66
N SER A 128 1.98 -3.19 10.45
CA SER A 128 2.38 -4.58 10.72
C SER A 128 3.69 -4.63 11.53
N GLY A 129 4.20 -5.82 11.79
CA GLY A 129 5.51 -6.05 12.40
C GLY A 129 5.44 -6.08 13.91
N LYS A 130 6.42 -5.46 14.58
CA LYS A 130 6.56 -5.41 16.04
C LYS A 130 5.51 -4.54 16.76
N ARG A 131 4.30 -4.43 16.21
CA ARG A 131 3.18 -3.72 16.85
C ARG A 131 2.57 -4.50 18.02
N PRO A 132 1.88 -3.82 18.96
CA PRO A 132 1.07 -4.50 19.97
C PRO A 132 0.04 -5.43 19.36
N ASP A 133 -0.41 -6.42 20.14
CA ASP A 133 -1.50 -7.31 19.76
C ASP A 133 -2.75 -6.51 19.38
N HIS A 134 -3.52 -7.00 18.42
CA HIS A 134 -4.74 -6.37 17.94
C HIS A 134 -5.73 -6.03 19.07
N ALA A 135 -5.78 -6.82 20.15
CA ALA A 135 -6.67 -6.55 21.29
C ALA A 135 -6.27 -5.30 22.11
N THR A 136 -4.98 -4.94 22.11
CA THR A 136 -4.44 -3.78 22.84
C THR A 136 -4.06 -2.63 21.92
N PHE A 137 -4.00 -2.89 20.61
CA PHE A 137 -3.67 -1.92 19.59
C PHE A 137 -4.87 -1.03 19.24
N ASN A 138 -5.10 -0.02 20.09
CA ASN A 138 -6.03 1.07 19.82
C ASN A 138 -5.45 2.14 18.86
N GLY A 139 -4.22 1.93 18.39
CA GLY A 139 -3.48 2.82 17.50
C GLY A 139 -3.99 2.77 16.07
N VAL A 140 -4.99 3.60 15.79
CA VAL A 140 -5.45 3.98 14.45
C VAL A 140 -5.72 2.79 13.52
N HIS A 141 -6.80 2.10 13.84
CA HIS A 141 -7.55 1.32 12.87
C HIS A 141 -7.89 2.22 11.67
N PHE A 142 -7.17 2.00 10.56
CA PHE A 142 -7.46 2.56 9.24
C PHE A 142 -7.42 4.11 9.19
N PHE A 143 -6.23 4.69 8.94
CA PHE A 143 -6.12 6.13 8.70
C PHE A 143 -6.94 6.64 7.50
N CYS A 144 -7.54 5.76 6.70
CA CYS A 144 -8.46 6.10 5.62
C CYS A 144 -9.45 4.95 5.39
N ARG A 145 -10.62 5.02 6.02
CA ARG A 145 -11.87 4.47 5.45
C ARG A 145 -12.76 5.61 4.97
#